data_AF-A0A7X9EFN8-F1
#
_entry.id   AF-A0A7X9EFN8-F1
#
_cell.length_a   1.000
_cell.length_b   1.000
_cell.length_c   1.000
_cell.angle_alpha   90.00
_cell.angle_beta   90.00
_cell.angle_gamma   90.00
#
_symmetry.space_group_name_H-M   'P 1'
#
loop_
_entity.id
_entity.type
_entity.pdbx_description
1 polymer ?
#
loop_
_entity_poly.entity_id
_entity_poly.type
_entity_poly.pdbx_seq_one_letter_code
_entity_poly.pdbx_strand_id
1 'polypeptide(L)' 'IIYKNKAPLVVLKGEALNKFNSLGGSKIFLSISHEKDFAVSFVVIEK' A
#
# COMPACT_ATOMS: atom_id res chain seq x y z
N ILE A 1 -22.02 -6.45 14.60
CA ILE A 1 -20.63 -5.97 14.79
C ILE A 1 -20.18 -5.41 13.45
N ILE A 2 -20.16 -4.09 13.30
CA ILE A 2 -19.67 -3.45 12.07
C ILE A 2 -18.15 -3.59 12.10
N TYR A 3 -17.59 -4.54 11.37
CA TYR A 3 -16.15 -4.57 11.12
C TYR A 3 -15.84 -3.35 10.24
N LYS A 4 -15.38 -2.25 10.86
CA LYS A 4 -14.72 -1.17 10.13
C LYS A 4 -13.42 -1.75 9.57
N ASN A 5 -13.50 -2.28 8.35
CA ASN A 5 -12.36 -2.81 7.62
C ASN A 5 -11.40 -1.65 7.34
N LYS A 6 -10.39 -1.47 8.20
CA LYS A 6 -9.40 -0.40 8.04
C LYS A 6 -8.52 -0.76 6.84
N ALA A 7 -8.32 0.20 5.94
CA ALA A 7 -7.42 0.01 4.81
C ALA A 7 -6.01 -0.38 5.30
N PRO A 8 -5.28 -1.24 4.56
CA PRO A 8 -3.91 -1.62 4.90
C PRO A 8 -3.00 -0.39 5.01
N LEU A 9 -2.14 -0.38 6.02
CA LEU A 9 -1.08 0.62 6.17
C LEU A 9 0.22 0.07 5.57
N VAL A 10 0.83 0.83 4.66
CA VAL A 10 2.16 0.54 4.10
C VAL A 10 3.19 1.44 4.76
N VAL A 11 4.23 0.84 5.34
CA VAL A 11 5.35 1.57 5.94
C VAL A 11 6.64 1.20 5.20
N LEU A 12 7.20 2.16 4.47
CA LEU A 12 8.50 2.00 3.82
C LEU A 12 9.62 2.30 4.81
N LYS A 13 10.73 1.57 4.69
CA LYS A 13 11.95 1.75 5.49
C LYS A 13 13.18 1.62 4.61
N GLY A 14 14.31 2.17 5.07
CA GLY A 14 15.61 2.04 4.40
C GLY A 14 15.58 2.55 2.96
N GLU A 15 16.18 1.78 2.04
CA GLU A 15 16.29 2.16 0.63
C GLU A 15 14.95 2.39 -0.06
N ALA A 16 13.91 1.62 0.29
CA ALA A 16 12.58 1.78 -0.30
C ALA A 16 11.97 3.15 0.05
N LEU A 17 12.15 3.61 1.30
CA LEU A 17 11.71 4.93 1.74
C LEU A 17 12.54 6.03 1.05
N ASN A 18 13.86 5.86 0.99
CA ASN A 18 14.74 6.83 0.34
C ASN A 18 14.37 7.01 -1.14
N LYS A 19 14.09 5.91 -1.85
CA LYS A 19 13.71 5.96 -3.25
C LYS A 19 12.33 6.60 -3.45
N PHE A 20 11.35 6.22 -2.63
CA PHE A 20 10.01 6.82 -2.65
C PHE A 20 10.07 8.35 -2.48
N ASN A 21 10.82 8.82 -1.48
CA ASN A 21 11.02 10.25 -1.24
C ASN A 21 11.77 10.94 -2.40
N SER A 22 12.81 10.30 -2.95
CA SER A 22 13.57 10.86 -4.08
C SER A 22 12.75 11.04 -5.36
N LEU A 23 11.68 10.24 -5.51
CA LEU A 23 10.74 10.32 -6.63
C LEU A 23 9.58 11.30 -6.36
N GLY A 24 9.57 11.95 -5.20
CA GLY A 24 8.53 12.88 -4.78
C GLY A 24 7.22 12.22 -4.39
N GLY A 25 7.23 10.95 -3.95
CA GLY A 25 6.03 10.28 -3.46
C GLY A 25 5.57 10.88 -2.12
N SER A 26 4.27 11.05 -1.93
CA SER A 26 3.67 11.57 -0.70
C SER A 26 2.77 10.56 0.01
N LYS A 27 1.94 9.82 -0.73
CA LYS A 27 1.02 8.82 -0.16
C LYS A 27 0.99 7.53 -0.97
N ILE A 28 0.76 6.42 -0.27
CA ILE A 28 0.58 5.09 -0.84
C ILE A 28 -0.79 4.56 -0.42
N PHE A 29 -1.61 4.19 -1.40
CA PHE A 29 -2.86 3.48 -1.19
C PHE A 29 -2.69 2.04 -1.64
N LEU A 30 -3.09 1.10 -0.79
CA LEU A 30 -2.99 -0.32 -1.05
C LEU A 30 -4.36 -0.97 -0.88
N SER A 31 -4.80 -1.68 -1.91
CA SER A 31 -5.94 -2.60 -1.84
C SER A 31 -5.45 -4.02 -2.10
N ILE A 32 -5.85 -4.97 -1.27
CA ILE A 32 -5.51 -6.39 -1.42
C ILE A 32 -6.81 -7.17 -1.48
N SER A 33 -6.91 -8.05 -2.47
CA SER A 33 -7.95 -9.07 -2.58
C SER A 33 -7.29 -10.43 -2.69
N HIS A 34 -7.88 -11.46 -2.09
CA HIS A 34 -7.39 -12.82 -2.22
C HIS A 34 -8.55 -13.79 -2.45
N GLU A 35 -8.31 -14.77 -3.30
CA GLU A 35 -9.14 -15.94 -3.51
C GLU A 35 -8.35 -17.19 -3.10
N LYS A 36 -8.94 -18.37 -3.23
CA LYS A 36 -8.32 -19.64 -2.81
C LYS A 36 -6.96 -19.88 -3.46
N ASP A 37 -6.83 -19.49 -4.73
CA ASP A 37 -5.69 -19.87 -5.57
C ASP A 37 -4.80 -18.67 -5.95
N PHE A 38 -5.23 -17.44 -5.67
CA PHE A 38 -4.47 -16.24 -6.02
C PHE A 38 -4.72 -15.05 -5.09
N ALA A 39 -3.77 -14.13 -5.06
CA ALA A 39 -3.90 -12.83 -4.42
C ALA A 39 -3.55 -11.72 -5.41
N VAL A 40 -4.34 -10.64 -5.39
CA VAL A 40 -4.14 -9.45 -6.23
C VAL A 40 -4.01 -8.23 -5.33
N SER A 41 -3.04 -7.38 -5.65
CA SER A 41 -2.87 -6.08 -4.99
C SER A 41 -2.85 -4.94 -6.00
N PHE A 42 -3.56 -3.86 -5.67
CA PHE A 42 -3.49 -2.60 -6.40
C PHE A 42 -2.79 -1.55 -5.53
N VAL A 43 -1.79 -0.88 -6.10
CA VAL A 43 -1.02 0.18 -5.43
C VAL A 43 -1.11 1.47 -6.22
N VAL A 44 -1.52 2.54 -5.55
CA VAL A 44 -1.52 3.90 -6.11
C VAL A 44 -0.54 4.75 -5.30
N ILE A 45 0.35 5.43 -6.01
CA ILE A 45 1.30 6.39 -5.43
C ILE A 45 0.89 7.79 -5.87
N GLU A 46 0.57 8.63 -4.90
CA GLU A 46 0.39 10.07 -5.12
C GLU A 46 1.75 10.78 -4.99
N LYS A 47 1.96 11.81 -5.80
CA LYS A 47 3.06 12.76 -5.68
C LYS A 47 2.60 13.95 -4.87
#